data_AF-A0A915ZFH8-F1
#
_entry.id   AF-A0A915ZFH8-F1
#
_cell.length_a   1.000
_cell.length_b   1.000
_cell.length_c   1.000
_cell.angle_alpha   90.00
_cell.angle_beta   90.00
_cell.angle_gamma   90.00
#
_symmetry.space_group_name_H-M   'P 1'
#
loop_
_entity.id
_entity.type
_entity.pdbx_description
1 polymer ?
#
loop_
_entity_poly.entity_id
_entity_poly.type
_entity_poly.pdbx_seq_one_letter_code
_entity_poly.pdbx_strand_id
1 'polypeptide(L)'
;MEEIKYDTLFIGFVSMVSFHNFVKSILLYCSGRDKSLSFLKIIFNISSFVCSITSLLFFMIINLSCEMYMRVNYVQMIFNYFMMQSLAAYILILISKYEKNKSELTKKVDMWINIVLLVTRAAFNVAYIFFEISYQNNHEKGIKEKV
;
A
#
# COMPACT_ATOMS: atom_id res chain seq x y z
N MET A 1 24.15 15.19 -1.33
CA MET A 1 24.17 14.67 -2.72
C MET A 1 24.47 13.16 -2.74
N GLU A 2 25.33 12.64 -1.86
CA GLU A 2 25.51 11.18 -1.67
C GLU A 2 24.26 10.49 -1.08
N GLU A 3 23.62 11.06 -0.06
CA GLU A 3 22.39 10.49 0.53
C GLU A 3 21.27 10.28 -0.50
N ILE A 4 21.02 11.27 -1.36
CA ILE A 4 20.03 11.20 -2.45
C ILE A 4 20.34 10.04 -3.41
N LYS A 5 21.62 9.73 -3.66
CA LYS A 5 22.02 8.58 -4.51
C LYS A 5 21.70 7.25 -3.83
N TYR A 6 21.95 7.12 -2.53
CA TYR A 6 21.62 5.91 -1.78
C TYR A 6 20.12 5.66 -1.72
N ASP A 7 19.34 6.70 -1.48
CA ASP A 7 17.87 6.62 -1.46
C ASP A 7 17.32 6.20 -2.83
N THR A 8 17.83 6.79 -3.92
CA THR A 8 17.41 6.45 -5.28
C THR A 8 17.75 5.00 -5.65
N LEU A 9 18.95 4.51 -5.29
CA LEU A 9 19.36 3.12 -5.51
C LEU A 9 18.50 2.14 -4.72
N PHE A 10 18.22 2.46 -3.45
CA PHE A 10 17.38 1.63 -2.60
C PHE A 10 15.95 1.55 -3.13
N ILE A 11 15.35 2.68 -3.52
CA ILE A 11 14.00 2.70 -4.11
C ILE A 11 13.97 1.91 -5.42
N GLY A 12 15.01 2.04 -6.26
CA GLY A 12 15.17 1.23 -7.47
C GLY A 12 15.20 -0.27 -7.17
N PHE A 13 15.94 -0.69 -6.13
CA PHE A 13 15.98 -2.07 -5.68
C PHE A 13 14.62 -2.56 -5.21
N VAL A 14 13.92 -1.80 -4.35
CA VAL A 14 12.57 -2.15 -3.87
C VAL A 14 11.58 -2.29 -5.04
N SER A 15 11.68 -1.42 -6.04
CA SER A 15 10.87 -1.48 -7.25
C SER A 15 11.11 -2.79 -8.02
N MET A 16 12.37 -3.16 -8.28
CA MET A 16 12.73 -4.40 -8.97
C MET A 16 12.24 -5.65 -8.23
N VAL A 17 12.43 -5.70 -6.91
CA VAL A 17 11.97 -6.81 -6.06
C VAL A 17 10.44 -6.91 -6.08
N SER A 18 9.75 -5.78 -5.99
CA SER A 18 8.28 -5.72 -6.02
C SER A 18 7.74 -6.24 -7.36
N PHE A 19 8.34 -5.83 -8.47
CA PHE A 19 7.96 -6.33 -9.80
C PHE A 19 8.18 -7.84 -9.95
N HIS A 20 9.35 -8.34 -9.56
CA HIS A 20 9.64 -9.78 -9.61
C HIS A 20 8.63 -10.58 -8.78
N ASN A 21 8.34 -10.12 -7.56
CA ASN A 21 7.40 -10.79 -6.67
C ASN A 21 5.95 -10.68 -7.16
N PHE A 22 5.57 -9.60 -7.85
CA PHE A 22 4.28 -9.47 -8.51
C PHE A 22 4.10 -10.56 -9.57
N VAL A 23 5.05 -10.72 -10.49
CA VAL A 23 5.02 -11.78 -11.52
C VAL A 23 4.96 -13.16 -10.88
N LYS A 24 5.80 -13.42 -9.88
CA LYS A 24 5.78 -14.70 -9.14
C LYS A 24 4.43 -14.96 -8.48
N SER A 25 3.78 -13.93 -7.94
CA SER A 25 2.47 -14.06 -7.29
C SER A 25 1.35 -14.35 -8.30
N ILE A 26 1.42 -13.79 -9.51
CA ILE A 26 0.53 -14.14 -10.61
C ILE A 26 0.69 -15.62 -10.99
N LEU A 27 1.93 -16.08 -11.16
CA LEU A 27 2.20 -17.48 -11.49
C LEU A 27 1.66 -18.45 -10.42
N LEU A 28 1.85 -18.10 -9.14
CA LEU A 28 1.28 -18.87 -8.02
C LEU A 28 -0.25 -18.88 -8.06
N TYR A 29 -0.89 -17.74 -8.34
CA TYR A 29 -2.34 -17.64 -8.47
C TYR A 29 -2.87 -18.52 -9.62
N CYS A 30 -2.24 -18.46 -10.79
CA CYS A 30 -2.58 -19.27 -11.96
C CYS A 30 -2.39 -20.77 -11.70
N SER A 31 -1.41 -21.17 -10.89
CA SER A 31 -1.19 -22.57 -10.50
C SER A 31 -2.26 -23.13 -9.55
N GLY A 32 -3.20 -22.30 -9.08
CA GLY A 32 -4.26 -22.70 -8.15
C GLY A 32 -3.83 -22.89 -6.69
N ARG A 33 -2.54 -22.73 -6.38
CA ARG A 33 -2.02 -22.83 -5.01
C ARG A 33 -2.36 -21.59 -4.20
N ASP A 34 -3.05 -21.81 -3.08
CA ASP A 34 -3.39 -20.78 -2.09
C ASP A 34 -3.94 -19.48 -2.70
N LYS A 35 -4.96 -19.60 -3.58
CA LYS A 35 -5.48 -18.48 -4.40
C LYS A 35 -5.67 -17.17 -3.62
N SER A 36 -6.24 -17.21 -2.42
CA SER A 36 -6.45 -16.01 -1.58
C SER A 36 -5.13 -15.36 -1.13
N LEU A 37 -4.15 -16.15 -0.69
CA LEU A 37 -2.83 -15.63 -0.31
C LEU A 37 -2.07 -15.10 -1.53
N SER A 38 -2.14 -15.81 -2.65
CA SER A 38 -1.51 -15.38 -3.91
C SER A 38 -2.12 -14.07 -4.41
N PHE A 39 -3.45 -13.91 -4.33
CA PHE A 39 -4.14 -12.67 -4.68
C PHE A 39 -3.72 -11.48 -3.79
N LEU A 40 -3.62 -11.69 -2.48
CA LEU A 40 -3.14 -10.64 -1.57
C LEU A 40 -1.69 -10.24 -1.87
N LYS A 41 -0.82 -11.19 -2.21
CA LYS A 41 0.55 -10.89 -2.66
C LYS A 41 0.56 -10.10 -3.96
N ILE A 42 -0.35 -10.37 -4.91
CA ILE A 42 -0.48 -9.59 -6.14
C ILE A 42 -0.76 -8.12 -5.78
N ILE A 43 -1.79 -7.86 -4.96
CA ILE A 43 -2.15 -6.50 -4.52
C ILE A 43 -0.98 -5.82 -3.80
N PHE A 44 -0.33 -6.52 -2.88
CA PHE A 44 0.80 -6.00 -2.12
C PHE A 44 1.94 -5.56 -3.05
N ASN A 45 2.38 -6.46 -3.94
CA ASN A 45 3.55 -6.24 -4.77
C ASN A 45 3.30 -5.20 -5.87
N ILE A 46 2.11 -5.16 -6.49
CA ILE A 46 1.81 -4.08 -7.46
C ILE A 46 1.73 -2.72 -6.76
N SER A 47 1.18 -2.68 -5.55
CA SER A 47 1.09 -1.42 -4.80
C SER A 47 2.46 -0.91 -4.35
N SER A 48 3.31 -1.80 -3.86
CA SER A 48 4.71 -1.51 -3.52
C SER A 48 5.50 -1.02 -4.74
N PHE A 49 5.29 -1.65 -5.91
CA PHE A 49 5.91 -1.23 -7.15
C PHE A 49 5.49 0.20 -7.54
N VAL A 50 4.20 0.49 -7.53
CA VAL A 50 3.69 1.83 -7.85
C VAL A 50 4.24 2.88 -6.87
N CYS A 51 4.22 2.62 -5.56
CA CYS A 51 4.77 3.54 -4.56
C CYS A 51 6.27 3.82 -4.76
N SER A 52 7.03 2.80 -5.17
CA SER A 52 8.47 2.93 -5.42
C SER A 52 8.74 3.76 -6.68
N ILE A 53 7.96 3.55 -7.75
CA ILE A 53 8.08 4.32 -8.99
C ILE A 53 7.65 5.79 -8.76
N THR A 54 6.58 6.05 -8.03
CA THR A 54 6.17 7.43 -7.70
C THR A 54 7.22 8.14 -6.86
N SER A 55 7.84 7.44 -5.92
CA SER A 55 8.95 7.99 -5.12
C SER A 55 10.18 8.30 -5.99
N LEU A 56 10.53 7.44 -6.95
CA LEU A 56 11.60 7.72 -7.92
C LEU A 56 11.32 8.98 -8.75
N LEU A 57 10.08 9.17 -9.21
CA LEU A 57 9.70 10.36 -9.98
C LEU A 57 9.91 11.65 -9.18
N PHE A 58 9.63 11.64 -7.86
CA PHE A 58 9.91 12.79 -6.99
C PHE A 58 11.39 13.17 -6.93
N PHE A 59 12.29 12.19 -6.91
CA PHE A 59 13.73 12.46 -6.84
C PHE A 59 14.35 12.84 -8.18
N MET A 60 13.78 12.38 -9.30
CA MET A 60 14.34 12.62 -10.64
C MET A 60 13.87 13.92 -11.29
N ILE A 61 12.69 14.43 -10.97
CA ILE A 61 12.14 15.63 -11.61
C ILE A 61 12.45 16.86 -10.75
N ILE A 62 13.47 17.61 -11.18
CA ILE A 62 13.80 18.92 -10.62
C ILE A 62 12.73 19.90 -11.10
N ASN A 63 11.94 20.45 -10.17
CA ASN A 63 10.80 21.37 -10.40
C ASN A 63 9.46 20.72 -10.82
N LEU A 64 8.97 19.74 -10.05
CA LEU A 64 7.54 19.38 -10.13
C LEU A 64 6.67 20.62 -9.84
N SER A 65 5.64 20.84 -10.67
CA SER A 65 4.59 21.80 -10.33
C SER A 65 3.84 21.34 -9.08
N CYS A 66 3.28 22.29 -8.31
CA CYS A 66 2.47 21.98 -7.13
C CYS A 66 1.34 20.99 -7.47
N GLU A 67 0.66 21.17 -8.60
CA GLU A 67 -0.41 20.27 -9.06
C GLU A 67 0.10 18.84 -9.32
N MET A 68 1.26 18.69 -9.98
CA MET A 68 1.84 17.36 -10.21
C MET A 68 2.28 16.72 -8.89
N TYR A 69 2.88 17.49 -7.98
CA TYR A 69 3.26 17.02 -6.65
C TYR A 69 2.06 16.44 -5.90
N MET A 70 0.94 17.18 -5.91
CA MET A 70 -0.31 16.76 -5.28
C MET A 70 -0.87 15.46 -5.85
N ARG A 71 -0.92 15.34 -7.17
CA ARG A 71 -1.40 14.12 -7.83
C ARG A 71 -0.53 12.91 -7.50
N VAL A 72 0.79 13.05 -7.54
CA VAL A 72 1.72 11.96 -7.20
C VAL A 72 1.57 11.57 -5.72
N ASN A 73 1.42 12.54 -4.83
CA ASN A 73 1.19 12.28 -3.40
C ASN A 73 -0.12 11.51 -3.17
N TYR A 74 -1.22 11.89 -3.83
CA TYR A 74 -2.48 11.15 -3.71
C TYR A 74 -2.38 9.71 -4.23
N VAL A 75 -1.71 9.49 -5.37
CA VAL A 75 -1.44 8.14 -5.89
C VAL A 75 -0.66 7.34 -4.85
N GLN A 76 0.39 7.92 -4.29
CA GLN A 76 1.22 7.26 -3.28
C GLN A 76 0.43 6.92 -2.01
N MET A 77 -0.45 7.81 -1.53
CA MET A 77 -1.33 7.54 -0.39
C MET A 77 -2.29 6.37 -0.65
N ILE A 78 -2.93 6.34 -1.83
CA ILE A 78 -3.88 5.28 -2.21
C ILE A 78 -3.19 3.92 -2.32
N PHE A 79 -2.04 3.86 -3.00
CA PHE A 79 -1.32 2.59 -3.14
C PHE A 79 -0.66 2.15 -1.83
N ASN A 80 -0.20 3.07 -0.99
CA ASN A 80 0.29 2.73 0.34
C ASN A 80 -0.84 2.11 1.21
N TYR A 81 -2.06 2.62 1.08
CA TYR A 81 -3.23 2.01 1.70
C TYR A 81 -3.44 0.55 1.24
N PHE A 82 -3.47 0.30 -0.07
CA PHE A 82 -3.63 -1.06 -0.61
C PHE A 82 -2.49 -1.99 -0.19
N MET A 83 -1.25 -1.50 -0.20
CA MET A 83 -0.08 -2.24 0.26
C MET A 83 -0.24 -2.66 1.73
N MET A 84 -0.53 -1.73 2.63
CA MET A 84 -0.65 -2.03 4.06
C MET A 84 -1.84 -2.95 4.37
N GLN A 85 -2.97 -2.78 3.67
CA GLN A 85 -4.14 -3.62 3.89
C GLN A 85 -3.96 -5.04 3.38
N SER A 86 -3.39 -5.20 2.19
CA SER A 86 -3.10 -6.52 1.63
C SER A 86 -2.07 -7.28 2.45
N LEU A 87 -1.06 -6.59 3.00
CA LEU A 87 -0.10 -7.19 3.93
C LEU A 87 -0.76 -7.65 5.23
N ALA A 88 -1.59 -6.80 5.84
CA ALA A 88 -2.31 -7.14 7.05
C ALA A 88 -3.21 -8.37 6.84
N ALA A 89 -4.02 -8.36 5.78
CA ALA A 89 -4.87 -9.50 5.44
C ALA A 89 -4.04 -10.77 5.13
N TYR A 90 -2.89 -10.63 4.47
CA TYR A 90 -2.00 -11.74 4.15
C TYR A 90 -1.48 -12.41 5.41
N ILE A 91 -0.95 -11.63 6.36
CA ILE A 91 -0.43 -12.13 7.64
C ILE A 91 -1.53 -12.83 8.43
N LEU A 92 -2.74 -12.25 8.48
CA LEU A 92 -3.87 -12.81 9.22
C LEU A 92 -4.32 -14.17 8.66
N ILE A 93 -4.43 -14.30 7.33
CA ILE A 93 -4.75 -15.59 6.69
C ILE A 93 -3.61 -16.59 6.87
N LEU A 94 -2.35 -16.12 6.88
CA LEU A 94 -1.22 -16.99 7.11
C LEU A 94 -1.22 -17.57 8.54
N ILE A 95 -1.42 -16.72 9.55
CA ILE A 95 -1.50 -17.13 10.96
C ILE A 95 -2.64 -18.14 11.16
N SER A 96 -3.83 -17.88 10.61
CA SER A 96 -4.96 -18.79 10.77
C SER A 96 -4.72 -20.18 10.15
N LYS A 97 -3.88 -20.27 9.10
CA LYS A 97 -3.45 -21.56 8.53
C LYS A 97 -2.48 -22.34 9.42
N TYR A 98 -1.66 -21.65 10.21
CA TYR A 98 -0.69 -22.28 11.11
C TYR A 98 -1.33 -22.72 12.45
N GLU A 99 -2.42 -22.09 12.89
CA GLU A 99 -3.13 -22.42 14.13
C GLU A 99 -4.11 -23.61 14.00
N LYS A 100 -3.65 -24.74 13.44
CA LYS A 100 -4.52 -25.90 13.16
C LYS A 100 -5.20 -26.51 14.39
N ASN A 101 -4.59 -26.39 15.57
CA ASN A 101 -5.02 -27.09 16.81
C ASN A 101 -5.96 -26.29 17.73
N LYS A 102 -6.41 -25.09 17.35
CA LYS A 102 -7.38 -24.31 18.15
C LYS A 102 -8.80 -24.89 18.07
N SER A 103 -9.53 -24.76 19.18
CA SER A 103 -10.99 -25.00 19.25
C SER A 103 -11.74 -24.20 18.19
N GLU A 104 -12.83 -24.76 17.66
CA GLU A 104 -13.64 -24.15 16.61
C GLU A 104 -14.25 -22.80 17.03
N LEU A 105 -14.60 -22.66 18.32
CA LEU A 105 -15.10 -21.40 18.87
C LEU A 105 -14.01 -20.32 18.86
N THR A 106 -12.79 -20.68 19.27
CA THR A 106 -11.64 -19.75 19.30
C THR A 106 -11.25 -19.31 17.89
N LYS A 107 -11.25 -20.23 16.90
CA LYS A 107 -11.01 -19.90 15.48
C LYS A 107 -12.02 -18.89 14.93
N LYS A 108 -13.32 -19.05 15.27
CA LYS A 108 -14.36 -18.10 14.84
C LYS A 108 -14.16 -16.73 15.47
N VAL A 109 -13.86 -16.67 16.76
CA VAL A 109 -13.60 -15.41 17.47
C VAL A 109 -12.38 -14.69 16.90
N ASP A 110 -11.25 -15.41 16.73
CA ASP A 110 -10.02 -14.83 16.16
C ASP A 110 -10.26 -14.29 14.74
N MET A 111 -11.02 -15.01 13.91
CA MET A 111 -11.40 -14.55 12.58
C MET A 111 -12.21 -13.25 12.64
N TRP A 112 -13.19 -13.15 13.54
CA TRP A 112 -14.00 -11.94 13.69
C TRP A 112 -13.18 -10.75 14.20
N ILE A 113 -12.30 -10.97 15.20
CA ILE A 113 -11.38 -9.93 15.69
C ILE A 113 -10.51 -9.42 14.53
N ASN A 114 -9.97 -10.33 13.73
CA ASN A 114 -9.14 -9.99 12.56
C ASN A 114 -9.91 -9.20 11.49
N ILE A 115 -11.16 -9.58 11.21
CA ILE A 115 -12.04 -8.84 10.29
C ILE A 115 -12.32 -7.44 10.83
N VAL A 116 -12.70 -7.33 12.10
CA VAL A 116 -12.99 -6.04 12.74
C VAL A 116 -11.75 -5.14 12.70
N LEU A 117 -10.57 -5.65 13.06
CA LEU A 117 -9.32 -4.90 12.99
C LEU A 117 -9.00 -4.42 11.57
N LEU A 118 -9.19 -5.27 10.55
CA LEU A 118 -9.00 -4.90 9.14
C LEU A 118 -9.98 -3.80 8.70
N VAL A 119 -11.26 -3.96 9.02
CA VAL A 119 -12.32 -3.00 8.67
C VAL A 119 -12.13 -1.67 9.37
N THR A 120 -11.82 -1.69 10.68
CA THR A 120 -11.54 -0.48 11.45
C THR A 120 -10.30 0.24 10.90
N ARG A 121 -9.21 -0.48 10.60
CA ARG A 121 -8.03 0.10 9.96
C ARG A 121 -8.36 0.68 8.59
N ALA A 122 -9.22 0.01 7.82
CA ALA A 122 -9.69 0.48 6.53
C ALA A 122 -10.45 1.81 6.65
N ALA A 123 -11.42 1.87 7.57
CA ALA A 123 -12.20 3.06 7.84
C ALA A 123 -11.31 4.25 8.26
N PHE A 124 -10.36 4.04 9.17
CA PHE A 124 -9.43 5.10 9.60
C PHE A 124 -8.55 5.61 8.47
N ASN A 125 -7.98 4.71 7.65
CA ASN A 125 -7.15 5.12 6.52
C ASN A 125 -7.97 5.87 5.45
N VAL A 126 -9.20 5.44 5.17
CA VAL A 126 -10.09 6.13 4.24
C VAL A 126 -10.42 7.52 4.79
N ALA A 127 -10.79 7.64 6.07
CA ALA A 127 -11.06 8.92 6.71
C ALA A 127 -9.83 9.85 6.65
N TYR A 128 -8.62 9.32 6.91
CA TYR A 128 -7.38 10.07 6.80
C TYR A 128 -7.14 10.59 5.37
N ILE A 129 -7.32 9.74 4.35
CA ILE A 129 -7.18 10.16 2.95
C ILE A 129 -8.17 11.29 2.60
N PHE A 130 -9.44 11.17 3.01
CA PHE A 130 -10.45 12.21 2.76
C PHE A 130 -10.14 13.51 3.50
N PHE A 131 -9.65 13.42 4.74
CA PHE A 131 -9.23 14.58 5.52
C PHE A 131 -8.07 15.29 4.83
N GLU A 132 -7.03 14.55 4.41
CA GLU A 132 -5.85 15.12 3.74
C GLU A 132 -6.22 15.78 2.41
N ILE A 133 -7.05 15.14 1.58
CA ILE A 133 -7.56 15.72 0.33
C ILE A 133 -8.31 17.03 0.61
N SER A 134 -9.16 17.04 1.64
CA SER A 134 -9.95 18.22 2.00
C SER A 134 -9.07 19.36 2.54
N TYR A 135 -8.08 19.04 3.36
CA TYR A 135 -7.12 20.00 3.90
C TYR A 135 -6.32 20.67 2.78
N GLN A 136 -5.77 19.87 1.87
CA GLN A 136 -4.96 20.33 0.74
C GLN A 136 -5.76 21.24 -0.22
N ASN A 137 -7.01 20.86 -0.54
CA ASN A 137 -7.90 21.67 -1.38
C ASN A 137 -8.24 23.04 -0.76
N ASN A 138 -8.42 23.10 0.56
CA ASN A 138 -8.68 24.35 1.27
C ASN A 138 -7.44 25.24 1.33
N HIS A 139 -6.26 24.63 1.48
CA HIS A 139 -4.98 25.35 1.46
C HIS A 139 -4.68 25.96 0.08
N GLU A 140 -4.98 25.24 -1.01
CA GLU A 140 -4.83 25.76 -2.38
C GLU A 140 -5.78 26.96 -2.64
N LYS A 141 -7.03 26.88 -2.20
CA LYS A 141 -7.99 28.00 -2.29
C LYS A 141 -7.53 29.23 -1.53
N GLY A 142 -7.05 29.06 -0.29
CA GLY A 142 -6.55 30.16 0.53
C GLY A 142 -5.28 30.84 -0.01
N ILE A 143 -4.49 30.13 -0.83
CA ILE A 143 -3.36 30.72 -1.57
C ILE A 143 -3.87 31.51 -2.78
N LYS A 144 -4.82 30.98 -3.55
CA LYS A 144 -5.39 31.66 -4.73
C LYS A 144 -6.18 32.92 -4.39
N GLU A 145 -6.80 33.02 -3.20
CA GLU A 145 -7.51 34.23 -2.76
C GLU A 145 -6.57 35.35 -2.25
N LYS A 146 -5.29 35.04 -1.99
CA LYS A 146 -4.30 36.01 -1.49
C LYS A 146 -3.36 36.58 -2.57
N VAL A 147 -3.48 36.12 -3.81
CA VAL A 147 -2.73 36.60 -4.99
C VAL A 147 -3.68 37.40 -5.88
#